data_AF-A0A6V7P984-F1
#
_entry.id   AF-A0A6V7P984-F1
#
_cell.length_a   1.000
_cell.length_b   1.000
_cell.length_c   1.000
_cell.angle_alpha   90.00
_cell.angle_beta   90.00
_cell.angle_gamma   90.00
#
_symmetry.space_group_name_H-M   'P 1'
#
loop_
_entity.id
_entity.type
_entity.pdbx_description
1 polymer ?
#
loop_
_entity_poly.entity_id
_entity_poly.type
_entity_poly.pdbx_seq_one_letter_code
_entity_poly.pdbx_strand_id
1 'polypeptide(L)'
;MATIHTHPIPSSPLPLPLLFLLLFLFYAPFSDASVHDYNGERFAGMGNAFILHGGSEGLYASVSNPNSTEGSNGDSFIRFDKLTFKRPETSNESAKGSDSVKVHAIIFEVEDREMIGGSAYGGQRAICCTPDLAKLGACTQGAVIYRPSTQNPDWPQVLVASFTGNDLTATLPSRTVPITRTGMYNMYFIHCDPSLNGLEIEGKTIWKNPTGYLPGRMAPLMNFYGFMSFAFAILGIFWFSQYARPTLGGLTSKVIMLGGTFFLASEILELVENVGAISDLSGKARLFLVLPVALLDAFFIIWIFTSLSKTLDKLQARRLMVKLDIYRKFTNALAVAVIVSVGWTCYELYFKSSDVFNERWQRAWIIPAFWQVLSFSLLCVICALWAPSQNSMRYAYSDDASEDFDREDTLSLIKPGPIPPKDGRSFPASLDTKTTISVSTPISHDGMEVEDKRE
;
A
#
# COMPACT_ATOMS: atom_id res chain seq x y z
N MET A 1 -34.47 40.82 38.69
CA MET A 1 -33.32 39.91 38.92
C MET A 1 -33.81 38.52 38.55
N ALA A 2 -33.46 38.03 37.36
CA ALA A 2 -33.96 36.77 36.83
C ALA A 2 -32.79 35.79 36.68
N THR A 3 -32.90 34.63 37.34
CA THR A 3 -31.82 33.65 37.48
C THR A 3 -31.76 32.76 36.24
N ILE A 4 -30.68 32.85 35.47
CA ILE A 4 -30.44 31.98 34.31
C ILE A 4 -29.93 30.62 34.83
N HIS A 5 -30.73 29.57 34.67
CA HIS A 5 -30.28 28.20 34.91
C HIS A 5 -29.43 27.72 33.73
N THR A 6 -28.11 27.70 33.89
CA THR A 6 -27.19 27.03 32.96
C THR A 6 -27.17 25.52 33.26
N HIS A 7 -27.71 24.71 32.35
CA HIS A 7 -27.51 23.26 32.41
C HIS A 7 -26.04 22.90 32.11
N PRO A 8 -25.45 21.94 32.82
CA PRO A 8 -24.10 21.49 32.52
C PRO A 8 -24.09 20.70 31.20
N ILE A 9 -23.18 21.08 30.30
CA ILE A 9 -22.92 20.32 29.07
C ILE A 9 -22.25 18.99 29.48
N PRO A 10 -22.78 17.82 29.09
CA PRO A 10 -22.12 16.56 29.40
C PRO A 10 -20.83 16.45 28.58
N SER A 11 -19.69 16.45 29.28
CA SER A 11 -18.39 16.14 28.68
C SER A 11 -18.36 14.67 28.26
N SER A 12 -18.73 14.40 27.01
CA SER A 12 -18.49 13.10 26.39
C SER A 12 -16.98 12.80 26.47
N PRO A 13 -16.54 11.65 27.02
CA PRO A 13 -15.14 11.28 26.94
C PRO A 13 -14.73 11.15 25.46
N LEU A 14 -13.49 11.49 25.13
CA LEU A 14 -12.92 11.16 23.81
C LEU A 14 -13.20 9.67 23.53
N PRO A 15 -13.68 9.31 22.32
CA PRO A 15 -13.97 7.92 22.03
C PRO A 15 -12.69 7.10 22.19
N LEU A 16 -12.76 6.02 22.98
CA LEU A 16 -11.63 5.14 23.29
C LEU A 16 -10.72 4.80 22.09
N PRO A 17 -11.21 4.50 20.87
CA PRO A 17 -10.33 4.25 19.72
C PRO A 17 -9.47 5.46 19.32
N LEU A 18 -9.93 6.70 19.52
CA LEU A 18 -9.12 7.90 19.26
C LEU A 18 -8.01 8.07 20.31
N LEU A 19 -8.28 7.73 21.57
CA LEU A 19 -7.27 7.69 22.62
C LEU A 19 -6.23 6.60 22.36
N PHE A 20 -6.67 5.41 21.93
CA PHE A 20 -5.77 4.32 21.52
C PHE A 20 -4.94 4.69 20.29
N LEU A 21 -5.52 5.36 19.29
CA LEU A 21 -4.79 5.84 18.12
C LEU A 21 -3.73 6.89 18.51
N LEU A 22 -4.09 7.87 19.34
CA LEU A 22 -3.16 8.90 19.82
C LEU A 22 -2.04 8.30 20.68
N LEU A 23 -2.34 7.29 21.51
CA LEU A 23 -1.33 6.54 22.25
C LEU A 23 -0.45 5.72 21.31
N PHE A 24 -1.00 5.04 20.31
CA PHE A 24 -0.23 4.26 19.35
C PHE A 24 0.70 5.13 18.50
N LEU A 25 0.26 6.33 18.09
CA LEU A 25 1.10 7.34 17.45
C LEU A 25 2.20 7.90 18.37
N PHE A 26 1.97 7.97 19.68
CA PHE A 26 2.97 8.37 20.68
C PHE A 26 3.95 7.24 21.06
N TYR A 27 3.54 5.97 20.92
CA TYR A 27 4.35 4.79 21.21
C TYR A 27 4.98 4.14 19.98
N ALA A 28 4.70 4.66 18.78
CA ALA A 28 5.38 4.26 17.56
C ALA A 28 6.90 4.50 17.74
N PRO A 29 7.75 3.45 17.69
CA PRO A 29 9.18 3.63 17.80
C PRO A 29 9.68 4.48 16.64
N PHE A 30 10.60 5.41 16.92
CA PHE A 30 11.37 6.09 15.88
C PHE A 30 12.16 5.03 15.11
N SER A 31 11.68 4.64 13.93
CA SER A 31 12.35 3.68 13.06
C SER A 31 13.39 4.40 12.20
N ASP A 32 14.66 4.04 12.38
CA ASP A 32 15.75 4.49 11.51
C ASP A 32 15.66 3.77 10.16
N ALA A 33 14.82 4.29 9.26
CA ALA A 33 14.38 3.64 8.03
C ALA A 33 15.45 3.44 6.93
N SER A 34 16.73 3.77 7.20
CA SER A 34 17.86 3.57 6.28
C SER A 34 19.14 3.19 7.05
N VAL A 35 18.96 2.27 8.00
CA VAL A 35 20.04 1.56 8.69
C VAL A 35 19.94 0.09 8.34
N HIS A 36 21.05 -0.48 7.87
CA HIS A 36 21.17 -1.91 7.59
C HIS A 36 22.02 -2.54 8.70
N ASP A 37 21.36 -3.29 9.59
CA ASP A 37 22.00 -4.08 10.65
C ASP A 37 22.23 -5.51 10.15
N TYR A 38 23.47 -5.99 10.21
CA TYR A 38 23.86 -7.37 9.86
C TYR A 38 24.15 -8.17 11.12
N ASN A 39 23.51 -9.33 11.26
CA ASN A 39 23.58 -10.15 12.47
C ASN A 39 23.81 -11.62 12.14
N GLY A 40 25.04 -11.96 11.72
CA GLY A 40 25.41 -13.32 11.33
C GLY A 40 25.01 -13.69 9.91
N GLU A 41 24.81 -12.71 9.03
CA GLU A 41 24.49 -12.95 7.62
C GLU A 41 25.64 -13.66 6.89
N ARG A 42 25.27 -14.52 5.93
CA ARG A 42 26.20 -15.42 5.23
C ARG A 42 26.30 -15.11 3.74
N PHE A 43 27.51 -15.25 3.21
CA PHE A 43 27.82 -14.97 1.82
C PHE A 43 27.31 -16.08 0.89
N ALA A 44 26.74 -15.69 -0.25
CA ALA A 44 26.28 -16.61 -1.29
C ALA A 44 27.32 -16.74 -2.41
N GLY A 45 27.56 -17.96 -2.90
CA GLY A 45 28.45 -18.19 -4.03
C GLY A 45 27.84 -17.69 -5.35
N MET A 46 28.57 -16.83 -6.07
CA MET A 46 28.18 -16.29 -7.37
C MET A 46 29.37 -16.33 -8.34
N GLY A 47 29.39 -17.34 -9.22
CA GLY A 47 30.48 -17.55 -10.17
C GLY A 47 31.79 -17.91 -9.46
N ASN A 48 32.80 -17.05 -9.56
CA ASN A 48 34.10 -17.23 -8.91
C ASN A 48 34.30 -16.36 -7.64
N ALA A 49 33.20 -15.82 -7.09
CA ALA A 49 33.20 -14.98 -5.90
C ALA A 49 32.13 -15.42 -4.91
N PHE A 50 32.26 -15.00 -3.66
CA PHE A 50 31.22 -15.09 -2.64
C PHE A 50 30.76 -13.67 -2.29
N ILE A 51 29.46 -13.43 -2.32
CA ILE A 51 28.86 -12.09 -2.27
C ILE A 51 27.75 -12.06 -1.22
N LEU A 52 27.70 -10.97 -0.47
CA LEU A 52 26.57 -10.58 0.35
C LEU A 52 26.10 -9.17 -0.07
N HIS A 53 24.79 -8.99 -0.20
CA HIS A 53 24.18 -7.70 -0.53
C HIS A 53 24.01 -6.87 0.74
N GLY A 54 24.88 -5.88 0.95
CA GLY A 54 24.87 -5.06 2.15
C GLY A 54 23.85 -3.92 2.16
N GLY A 55 23.32 -3.49 1.00
CA GLY A 55 22.32 -2.42 0.93
C GLY A 55 22.11 -1.88 -0.48
N SER A 56 20.98 -1.23 -0.71
CA SER A 56 20.60 -0.63 -2.00
C SER A 56 19.65 0.53 -1.79
N GLU A 57 20.18 1.75 -1.65
CA GLU A 57 19.38 2.93 -1.31
C GLU A 57 19.58 4.14 -2.23
N GLY A 58 18.51 4.92 -2.35
CA GLY A 58 18.49 6.16 -3.12
C GLY A 58 18.96 7.33 -2.26
N LEU A 59 20.14 7.87 -2.58
CA LEU A 59 20.73 9.00 -1.87
C LEU A 59 20.77 10.24 -2.77
N TYR A 60 20.39 11.37 -2.21
CA TYR A 60 20.59 12.69 -2.80
C TYR A 60 22.01 13.19 -2.50
N ALA A 61 22.54 14.05 -3.36
CA ALA A 61 23.81 14.71 -3.13
C ALA A 61 23.77 15.58 -1.86
N SER A 62 24.89 15.64 -1.14
CA SER A 62 25.07 16.56 -0.02
C SER A 62 24.92 18.02 -0.48
N VAL A 63 24.16 18.81 0.27
CA VAL A 63 24.04 20.26 0.00
C VAL A 63 25.29 20.94 0.55
N SER A 64 26.23 21.30 -0.32
CA SER A 64 27.49 21.93 0.06
C SER A 64 27.26 23.29 0.73
N ASN A 65 27.32 23.33 2.06
CA ASN A 65 27.19 24.55 2.84
C ASN A 65 28.59 24.89 3.42
N PRO A 66 29.24 26.00 3.02
CA PRO A 66 30.65 26.25 3.38
C PRO A 66 30.92 26.50 4.87
N ASN A 67 29.87 26.54 5.70
CA ASN A 67 29.94 26.80 7.14
C ASN A 67 29.47 25.61 8.01
N SER A 68 29.17 24.42 7.46
CA SER A 68 28.75 23.26 8.26
C SER A 68 29.92 22.43 8.81
N THR A 69 29.83 22.11 10.10
CA THR A 69 30.56 21.00 10.73
C THR A 69 29.95 19.64 10.36
N GLU A 70 30.75 18.58 10.38
CA GLU A 70 30.31 17.21 10.08
C GLU A 70 29.01 16.81 10.81
N GLY A 71 27.97 16.43 10.06
CA GLY A 71 26.70 15.94 10.61
C GLY A 71 25.56 16.95 10.59
N SER A 72 25.74 18.08 9.92
CA SER A 72 24.73 19.12 9.76
C SER A 72 23.48 18.67 8.98
N ASN A 73 22.45 19.53 8.98
CA ASN A 73 21.28 19.39 8.10
C ASN A 73 21.68 19.74 6.67
N GLY A 74 21.67 18.74 5.77
CA GLY A 74 22.13 18.88 4.38
C GLY A 74 23.15 17.83 3.94
N ASP A 75 23.91 17.26 4.88
CA ASP A 75 24.97 16.29 4.61
C ASP A 75 24.40 14.89 4.33
N SER A 76 24.87 14.26 3.25
CA SER A 76 24.49 12.89 2.85
C SER A 76 25.69 11.97 2.83
N PHE A 77 25.58 10.81 3.47
CA PHE A 77 26.71 9.90 3.64
C PHE A 77 26.28 8.45 3.88
N ILE A 78 27.22 7.55 3.63
CA ILE A 78 27.17 6.15 4.08
C ILE A 78 28.23 6.01 5.17
N ARG A 79 27.81 5.61 6.38
CA ARG A 79 28.71 5.41 7.53
C ARG A 79 28.74 3.95 7.93
N PHE A 80 29.96 3.45 8.10
CA PHE A 80 30.26 2.13 8.63
C PHE A 80 30.42 2.22 10.14
N ASP A 81 29.65 1.43 10.89
CA ASP A 81 29.76 1.34 12.35
C ASP A 81 30.16 -0.10 12.75
N LYS A 82 31.45 -0.26 13.05
CA LYS A 82 32.08 -1.48 13.59
C LYS A 82 31.73 -2.78 12.84
N LEU A 83 31.80 -2.77 11.51
CA LEU A 83 31.67 -4.01 10.75
C LEU A 83 32.79 -4.99 11.10
N THR A 84 32.38 -6.21 11.43
CA THR A 84 33.25 -7.32 11.82
C THR A 84 32.91 -8.53 10.95
N PHE A 85 33.93 -9.14 10.36
CA PHE A 85 33.83 -10.37 9.58
C PHE A 85 34.41 -11.50 10.40
N LYS A 86 33.66 -12.59 10.57
CA LYS A 86 33.98 -13.71 11.47
C LYS A 86 34.13 -15.00 10.68
N ARG A 87 35.30 -15.63 10.78
CA ARG A 87 35.61 -16.91 10.12
C ARG A 87 35.01 -18.08 10.91
N PRO A 88 34.49 -19.13 10.24
CA PRO A 88 34.09 -20.34 10.94
C PRO A 88 35.32 -21.07 11.49
N GLU A 89 35.23 -21.57 12.72
CA GLU A 89 36.37 -22.17 13.45
C GLU A 89 37.02 -23.35 12.71
N THR A 90 36.25 -24.09 11.91
CA THR A 90 36.73 -25.20 11.06
C THR A 90 37.66 -24.76 9.93
N SER A 91 37.67 -23.48 9.55
CA SER A 91 38.59 -22.94 8.52
C SER A 91 40.02 -22.74 9.03
N ASN A 92 40.23 -22.65 10.35
CA ASN A 92 41.55 -22.39 10.95
C ASN A 92 42.60 -23.48 10.62
N GLU A 93 42.19 -24.72 10.41
CA GLU A 93 43.13 -25.82 10.08
C GLU A 93 43.69 -25.72 8.66
N SER A 94 43.01 -24.99 7.77
CA SER A 94 43.44 -24.79 6.38
C SER A 94 44.35 -23.57 6.18
N ALA A 95 44.52 -22.72 7.20
CA ALA A 95 45.36 -21.52 7.16
C ALA A 95 46.88 -21.83 7.26
N LYS A 96 47.39 -22.73 6.41
CA LYS A 96 48.84 -22.99 6.27
C LYS A 96 49.49 -22.00 5.30
N GLY A 97 49.61 -20.74 5.71
CA GLY A 97 50.32 -19.73 4.94
C GLY A 97 50.32 -18.34 5.59
N SER A 98 51.32 -17.53 5.26
CA SER A 98 51.44 -16.13 5.67
C SER A 98 50.56 -15.18 4.85
N ASP A 99 49.55 -15.69 4.14
CA ASP A 99 48.74 -14.91 3.21
C ASP A 99 47.64 -14.13 3.92
N SER A 100 47.58 -12.83 3.64
CA SER A 100 46.51 -11.95 4.11
C SER A 100 45.24 -12.16 3.28
N VAL A 101 44.26 -12.88 3.81
CA VAL A 101 42.97 -13.08 3.13
C VAL A 101 42.14 -11.80 3.24
N LYS A 102 41.50 -11.36 2.14
CA LYS A 102 40.84 -10.05 2.05
C LYS A 102 39.35 -10.15 1.75
N VAL A 103 38.56 -9.36 2.48
CA VAL A 103 37.15 -9.08 2.22
C VAL A 103 37.03 -7.64 1.75
N HIS A 104 36.28 -7.42 0.67
CA HIS A 104 36.10 -6.11 0.05
C HIS A 104 34.65 -5.66 0.24
N ALA A 105 34.45 -4.48 0.81
CA ALA A 105 33.16 -3.78 0.76
C ALA A 105 33.23 -2.78 -0.40
N ILE A 106 32.37 -2.95 -1.41
CA ILE A 106 32.35 -2.09 -2.61
C ILE A 106 31.03 -1.35 -2.66
N ILE A 107 31.09 -0.02 -2.67
CA ILE A 107 29.95 0.87 -2.89
C ILE A 107 30.02 1.45 -4.30
N PHE A 108 28.92 1.36 -5.04
CA PHE A 108 28.85 1.78 -6.43
C PHE A 108 27.45 2.31 -6.79
N GLU A 109 27.38 3.20 -7.77
CA GLU A 109 26.11 3.63 -8.34
C GLU A 109 25.55 2.55 -9.26
N VAL A 110 24.22 2.37 -9.32
CA VAL A 110 23.60 1.28 -10.09
C VAL A 110 23.93 1.32 -11.59
N GLU A 111 24.16 2.52 -12.15
CA GLU A 111 24.59 2.72 -13.54
C GLU A 111 25.97 2.07 -13.79
N ASP A 112 26.84 2.03 -12.78
CA ASP A 112 28.18 1.43 -12.83
C ASP A 112 28.21 -0.06 -12.42
N ARG A 113 27.04 -0.71 -12.24
CA ARG A 113 26.96 -2.15 -11.93
C ARG A 113 27.77 -3.01 -12.92
N GLU A 114 27.70 -2.67 -14.20
CA GLU A 114 28.44 -3.37 -15.26
C GLU A 114 29.94 -3.02 -15.31
N MET A 115 30.47 -2.23 -14.37
CA MET A 115 31.91 -2.02 -14.13
C MET A 115 32.51 -2.94 -13.06
N ILE A 116 31.71 -3.71 -12.30
CA ILE A 116 32.21 -4.62 -11.24
C ILE A 116 32.34 -6.05 -11.78
N GLY A 117 33.56 -6.57 -11.79
CA GLY A 117 33.91 -7.79 -12.53
C GLY A 117 34.18 -7.53 -14.02
N GLY A 118 34.50 -8.59 -14.75
CA GLY A 118 34.66 -8.56 -16.20
C GLY A 118 34.87 -9.96 -16.79
N SER A 119 34.81 -10.07 -18.12
CA SER A 119 35.22 -11.28 -18.84
C SER A 119 36.32 -10.92 -19.84
N ALA A 120 37.42 -11.68 -19.82
CA ALA A 120 38.53 -11.48 -20.77
C ALA A 120 38.23 -12.07 -22.16
N TYR A 121 37.32 -13.05 -22.22
CA TYR A 121 37.03 -13.85 -23.42
C TYR A 121 35.54 -13.90 -23.78
N GLY A 122 34.74 -12.93 -23.34
CA GLY A 122 33.29 -12.88 -23.62
C GLY A 122 32.44 -13.98 -22.96
N GLY A 123 33.03 -14.81 -22.09
CA GLY A 123 32.34 -15.83 -21.30
C GLY A 123 31.74 -15.29 -20.00
N GLN A 124 31.58 -16.18 -19.00
CA GLN A 124 31.08 -15.81 -17.66
C GLN A 124 31.88 -14.65 -17.04
N ARG A 125 31.16 -13.72 -16.43
CA ARG A 125 31.69 -12.53 -15.76
C ARG A 125 32.42 -12.94 -14.49
N ALA A 126 33.75 -12.86 -14.48
CA ALA A 126 34.57 -13.08 -13.30
C ALA A 126 34.57 -11.82 -12.43
N ILE A 127 34.22 -11.97 -11.16
CA ILE A 127 34.21 -10.87 -10.19
C ILE A 127 35.55 -10.80 -9.47
N CYS A 128 36.14 -11.97 -9.18
CA CYS A 128 37.45 -12.08 -8.56
C CYS A 128 38.58 -12.25 -9.58
N CYS A 129 39.72 -11.62 -9.32
CA CYS A 129 40.91 -11.71 -10.16
C CYS A 129 41.56 -13.09 -10.04
N THR A 130 41.46 -13.89 -11.12
CA THR A 130 42.11 -15.20 -11.22
C THR A 130 43.61 -15.06 -11.49
N PRO A 131 44.43 -16.09 -11.20
CA PRO A 131 45.88 -16.04 -11.46
C PRO A 131 46.22 -15.76 -12.93
N ASP A 132 45.39 -16.20 -13.87
CA ASP A 132 45.66 -15.99 -15.31
C ASP A 132 45.35 -14.55 -15.76
N LEU A 133 44.34 -13.90 -15.16
CA LEU A 133 44.10 -12.47 -15.36
C LEU A 133 45.20 -11.61 -14.71
N ALA A 134 45.73 -12.05 -13.57
CA ALA A 134 46.85 -11.39 -12.91
C ALA A 134 48.16 -11.49 -13.72
N LYS A 135 48.46 -12.66 -14.31
CA LYS A 135 49.61 -12.84 -15.23
C LYS A 135 49.53 -11.96 -16.47
N LEU A 136 48.32 -11.65 -16.95
CA LEU A 136 48.09 -10.72 -18.05
C LEU A 136 48.20 -9.23 -17.63
N GLY A 137 48.51 -8.94 -16.36
CA GLY A 137 48.65 -7.58 -15.83
C GLY A 137 47.32 -6.84 -15.66
N ALA A 138 46.17 -7.52 -15.76
CA ALA A 138 44.86 -6.88 -15.75
C ALA A 138 44.34 -6.53 -14.35
N CYS A 139 44.76 -7.26 -13.31
CA CYS A 139 44.31 -7.09 -11.92
C CYS A 139 45.28 -7.75 -10.92
N THR A 140 45.13 -7.44 -9.64
CA THR A 140 45.87 -8.09 -8.55
C THR A 140 45.19 -9.40 -8.13
N GLN A 141 45.94 -10.51 -8.09
CA GLN A 141 45.40 -11.83 -7.75
C GLN A 141 44.65 -11.82 -6.41
N GLY A 142 43.45 -12.41 -6.36
CA GLY A 142 42.62 -12.48 -5.16
C GLY A 142 41.90 -11.18 -4.78
N ALA A 143 42.12 -10.07 -5.51
CA ALA A 143 41.30 -8.87 -5.37
C ALA A 143 40.03 -8.93 -6.24
N VAL A 144 39.05 -8.11 -5.91
CA VAL A 144 37.87 -7.91 -6.75
C VAL A 144 38.24 -7.03 -7.94
N ILE A 145 37.76 -7.41 -9.14
CA ILE A 145 37.93 -6.62 -10.35
C ILE A 145 36.87 -5.51 -10.36
N TYR A 146 37.29 -4.27 -10.57
CA TYR A 146 36.40 -3.13 -10.79
C TYR A 146 37.05 -2.14 -11.76
N ARG A 147 36.24 -1.25 -12.34
CA ARG A 147 36.72 -0.12 -13.14
C ARG A 147 36.16 1.18 -12.56
N PRO A 148 36.91 2.30 -12.59
CA PRO A 148 36.37 3.61 -12.24
C PRO A 148 35.18 3.97 -13.14
N SER A 149 34.20 4.68 -12.57
CA SER A 149 33.05 5.21 -13.30
C SER A 149 33.51 6.21 -14.37
N THR A 150 32.87 6.17 -15.54
CA THR A 150 33.09 7.17 -16.60
C THR A 150 32.53 8.55 -16.21
N GLN A 151 31.57 8.58 -15.28
CA GLN A 151 30.87 9.79 -14.85
C GLN A 151 31.43 10.36 -13.53
N ASN A 152 32.07 9.53 -12.71
CA ASN A 152 32.59 9.93 -11.40
C ASN A 152 33.89 9.16 -11.08
N PRO A 153 35.07 9.66 -11.50
CA PRO A 153 36.33 8.91 -11.43
C PRO A 153 36.75 8.41 -10.03
N ASP A 154 36.23 9.03 -8.96
CA ASP A 154 36.48 8.64 -7.57
C ASP A 154 35.62 7.43 -7.11
N TRP A 155 34.77 6.88 -7.98
CA TRP A 155 33.90 5.74 -7.71
C TRP A 155 34.24 4.55 -8.63
N PRO A 156 34.07 3.28 -8.17
CA PRO A 156 33.44 2.87 -6.93
C PRO A 156 34.33 3.03 -5.69
N GLN A 157 33.70 3.20 -4.53
CA GLN A 157 34.39 3.28 -3.24
C GLN A 157 34.66 1.86 -2.71
N VAL A 158 35.93 1.47 -2.64
CA VAL A 158 36.36 0.13 -2.20
C VAL A 158 37.06 0.23 -0.84
N LEU A 159 36.50 -0.47 0.15
CA LEU A 159 37.07 -0.61 1.49
C LEU A 159 37.48 -2.07 1.69
N VAL A 160 38.60 -2.31 2.37
CA VAL A 160 39.19 -3.64 2.52
C VAL A 160 39.37 -3.97 4.00
N ALA A 161 38.84 -5.10 4.43
CA ALA A 161 39.19 -5.75 5.69
C ALA A 161 40.10 -6.95 5.36
N SER A 162 41.18 -7.11 6.13
CA SER A 162 42.16 -8.19 5.93
C SER A 162 42.28 -9.04 7.18
N PHE A 163 42.21 -10.36 7.01
CA PHE A 163 42.57 -11.33 8.02
C PHE A 163 44.09 -11.48 8.08
N THR A 164 44.66 -11.38 9.28
CA THR A 164 46.09 -11.59 9.55
C THR A 164 46.31 -12.97 10.16
N GLY A 165 47.02 -13.85 9.44
CA GLY A 165 47.32 -15.22 9.91
C GLY A 165 46.07 -15.98 10.38
N ASN A 166 46.04 -16.35 11.65
CA ASN A 166 44.98 -17.18 12.26
C ASN A 166 43.87 -16.35 12.96
N ASP A 167 43.82 -15.03 12.78
CA ASP A 167 42.83 -14.18 13.44
C ASP A 167 41.39 -14.53 13.00
N LEU A 168 40.57 -15.03 13.93
CA LEU A 168 39.18 -15.43 13.63
C LEU A 168 38.29 -14.28 13.17
N THR A 169 38.68 -13.03 13.44
CA THR A 169 37.92 -11.83 13.08
C THR A 169 38.78 -10.83 12.32
N ALA A 170 38.16 -10.13 11.36
CA ALA A 170 38.71 -8.95 10.71
C ALA A 170 37.69 -7.81 10.84
N THR A 171 38.14 -6.63 11.21
CA THR A 171 37.27 -5.46 11.40
C THR A 171 37.50 -4.43 10.30
N LEU A 172 36.43 -3.77 9.88
CA LEU A 172 36.51 -2.58 9.04
C LEU A 172 36.44 -1.35 9.96
N PRO A 173 37.39 -0.41 9.87
CA PRO A 173 37.38 0.78 10.72
C PRO A 173 36.15 1.64 10.42
N SER A 174 35.56 2.24 11.45
CA SER A 174 34.41 3.13 11.30
C SER A 174 34.80 4.33 10.42
N ARG A 175 34.20 4.41 9.23
CA ARG A 175 34.48 5.42 8.20
C ARG A 175 33.17 5.98 7.68
N THR A 176 33.20 7.25 7.27
CA THR A 176 32.08 7.90 6.58
C THR A 176 32.50 8.15 5.13
N VAL A 177 31.63 7.81 4.18
CA VAL A 177 31.78 8.07 2.74
C VAL A 177 30.77 9.15 2.36
N PRO A 178 31.20 10.37 1.97
CA PRO A 178 30.29 11.45 1.60
C PRO A 178 29.69 11.19 0.21
N ILE A 179 28.41 11.55 0.04
CA ILE A 179 27.71 11.45 -1.24
C ILE A 179 27.72 12.82 -1.93
N THR A 180 28.43 12.90 -3.05
CA THR A 180 28.59 14.10 -3.87
C THR A 180 27.61 14.19 -5.04
N ARG A 181 26.98 13.07 -5.42
CA ARG A 181 26.05 12.96 -6.55
C ARG A 181 24.79 12.22 -6.12
N THR A 182 23.66 12.61 -6.70
CA THR A 182 22.36 11.95 -6.46
C THR A 182 22.27 10.68 -7.31
N GLY A 183 22.02 9.51 -6.68
CA GLY A 183 22.00 8.21 -7.36
C GLY A 183 21.40 7.08 -6.51
N MET A 184 21.19 5.90 -7.10
CA MET A 184 20.97 4.66 -6.34
C MET A 184 22.33 4.02 -6.07
N TYR A 185 22.70 3.96 -4.79
CA TYR A 185 23.94 3.34 -4.36
C TYR A 185 23.68 1.91 -3.88
N ASN A 186 24.43 0.97 -4.44
CA ASN A 186 24.47 -0.42 -4.00
C ASN A 186 25.76 -0.65 -3.23
N MET A 187 25.72 -1.50 -2.21
CA MET A 187 26.89 -1.93 -1.46
C MET A 187 26.95 -3.44 -1.38
N TYR A 188 28.03 -4.05 -1.89
CA TYR A 188 28.26 -5.49 -1.81
C TYR A 188 29.50 -5.78 -0.96
N PHE A 189 29.40 -6.78 -0.09
CA PHE A 189 30.56 -7.41 0.55
C PHE A 189 30.97 -8.61 -0.30
N ILE A 190 32.25 -8.71 -0.64
CA ILE A 190 32.77 -9.71 -1.58
C ILE A 190 34.07 -10.31 -1.03
N HIS A 191 34.17 -11.64 -1.03
CA HIS A 191 35.45 -12.34 -0.87
C HIS A 191 35.72 -13.30 -2.03
N CYS A 192 37.01 -13.45 -2.33
CA CYS A 192 37.52 -14.25 -3.45
C CYS A 192 38.15 -15.56 -3.03
N ASP A 193 38.31 -15.76 -1.72
CA ASP A 193 39.01 -16.91 -1.15
C ASP A 193 38.00 -17.98 -0.67
N PRO A 194 38.07 -19.23 -1.18
CA PRO A 194 37.22 -20.34 -0.73
C PRO A 194 37.46 -20.78 0.72
N SER A 195 38.61 -20.44 1.33
CA SER A 195 38.88 -20.75 2.74
C SER A 195 37.93 -20.05 3.71
N LEU A 196 37.30 -18.95 3.26
CA LEU A 196 36.28 -18.21 4.00
C LEU A 196 34.86 -18.78 3.76
N ASN A 197 34.70 -19.99 3.25
CA ASN A 197 33.37 -20.59 3.07
C ASN A 197 32.64 -20.71 4.43
N GLY A 198 31.49 -20.06 4.57
CA GLY A 198 30.79 -19.92 5.85
C GLY A 198 31.18 -18.68 6.66
N LEU A 199 31.81 -17.68 6.05
CA LEU A 199 32.02 -16.35 6.63
C LEU A 199 30.69 -15.71 7.07
N GLU A 200 30.70 -15.12 8.26
CA GLU A 200 29.57 -14.37 8.82
C GLU A 200 29.97 -12.89 9.02
N ILE A 201 29.02 -11.97 8.87
CA ILE A 201 29.19 -10.54 9.13
C ILE A 201 28.33 -10.08 10.32
N GLU A 202 28.90 -9.21 11.15
CA GLU A 202 28.25 -8.55 12.29
C GLU A 202 28.52 -7.03 12.23
N GLY A 203 27.54 -6.20 12.58
CA GLY A 203 27.67 -4.73 12.64
C GLY A 203 26.59 -4.02 11.84
N LYS A 204 26.77 -2.74 11.48
CA LYS A 204 25.77 -2.00 10.71
C LYS A 204 26.33 -0.94 9.77
N THR A 205 25.54 -0.57 8.77
CA THR A 205 25.75 0.65 7.97
C THR A 205 24.57 1.60 8.06
N ILE A 206 24.88 2.89 8.15
CA ILE A 206 23.92 3.99 8.33
C ILE A 206 23.96 4.85 7.08
N TRP A 207 22.82 4.99 6.41
CA TRP A 207 22.69 5.70 5.14
C TRP A 207 21.84 6.96 5.40
N LYS A 208 22.43 8.15 5.22
CA LYS A 208 21.79 9.44 5.54
C LYS A 208 21.59 10.27 4.27
N ASN A 209 20.39 10.84 4.14
CA ASN A 209 20.00 11.84 3.14
C ASN A 209 20.01 13.27 3.73
N PRO A 210 19.91 14.33 2.90
CA PRO A 210 19.88 15.72 3.39
C PRO A 210 18.70 15.96 4.35
N THR A 211 17.60 15.23 4.14
CA THR A 211 16.33 15.28 4.88
C THR A 211 16.26 14.31 6.06
N GLY A 212 17.31 13.56 6.37
CA GLY A 212 17.35 12.57 7.46
C GLY A 212 17.59 11.14 7.00
N TYR A 213 17.19 10.14 7.81
CA TYR A 213 17.38 8.71 7.54
C TYR A 213 16.27 8.07 6.69
N LEU A 214 15.49 8.87 5.96
CA LEU A 214 14.46 8.35 5.05
C LEU A 214 15.10 8.00 3.69
N PRO A 215 14.89 6.77 3.17
CA PRO A 215 15.24 6.40 1.80
C PRO A 215 14.78 7.46 0.79
N GLY A 216 15.67 7.91 -0.10
CA GLY A 216 15.36 9.04 -0.99
C GLY A 216 14.19 8.75 -1.93
N ARG A 217 14.03 7.48 -2.30
CA ARG A 217 12.90 6.93 -3.07
C ARG A 217 11.54 7.10 -2.38
N MET A 218 11.52 7.24 -1.04
CA MET A 218 10.30 7.48 -0.24
C MET A 218 10.11 8.97 0.13
N ALA A 219 11.12 9.83 -0.03
CA ALA A 219 11.05 11.23 0.39
C ALA A 219 9.89 12.04 -0.25
N PRO A 220 9.55 11.89 -1.55
CA PRO A 220 8.38 12.55 -2.12
C PRO A 220 7.04 11.98 -1.62
N LEU A 221 7.01 10.69 -1.27
CA LEU A 221 5.82 9.96 -0.87
C LEU A 221 5.25 10.48 0.47
N MET A 222 6.12 10.86 1.40
CA MET A 222 5.74 11.44 2.70
C MET A 222 4.86 12.69 2.53
N ASN A 223 5.28 13.63 1.67
CA ASN A 223 4.51 14.86 1.38
C ASN A 223 3.20 14.54 0.63
N PHE A 224 3.24 13.59 -0.30
CA PHE A 224 2.07 13.16 -1.07
C PHE A 224 1.00 12.53 -0.17
N TYR A 225 1.36 11.60 0.72
CA TYR A 225 0.42 10.99 1.68
C TYR A 225 -0.13 12.02 2.67
N GLY A 226 0.68 12.99 3.11
CA GLY A 226 0.18 14.12 3.89
C GLY A 226 -0.94 14.89 3.19
N PHE A 227 -0.72 15.29 1.93
CA PHE A 227 -1.73 15.98 1.11
C PHE A 227 -2.98 15.12 0.88
N MET A 228 -2.81 13.84 0.51
CA MET A 228 -3.93 12.93 0.28
C MET A 228 -4.76 12.71 1.55
N SER A 229 -4.12 12.55 2.71
CA SER A 229 -4.80 12.42 4.00
C SER A 229 -5.67 13.64 4.31
N PHE A 230 -5.15 14.86 4.09
CA PHE A 230 -5.97 16.07 4.19
C PHE A 230 -7.14 16.08 3.20
N ALA A 231 -6.93 15.65 1.95
CA ALA A 231 -7.99 15.60 0.94
C ALA A 231 -9.11 14.59 1.31
N PHE A 232 -8.75 13.39 1.77
CA PHE A 232 -9.70 12.39 2.30
C PHE A 232 -10.43 12.92 3.54
N ALA A 233 -9.73 13.58 4.47
CA ALA A 233 -10.33 14.16 5.67
C ALA A 233 -11.33 15.28 5.33
N ILE A 234 -10.99 16.20 4.42
CA ILE A 234 -11.89 17.27 3.96
C ILE A 234 -13.15 16.68 3.31
N LEU A 235 -12.98 15.69 2.43
CA LEU A 235 -14.10 15.00 1.78
C LEU A 235 -14.98 14.29 2.83
N GLY A 236 -14.37 13.55 3.76
CA GLY A 236 -15.07 12.87 4.84
C GLY A 236 -15.86 13.82 5.75
N ILE A 237 -15.27 14.95 6.16
CA ILE A 237 -15.94 15.99 6.97
C ILE A 237 -17.11 16.62 6.21
N PHE A 238 -16.93 16.93 4.92
CA PHE A 238 -18.00 17.47 4.07
C PHE A 238 -19.18 16.51 3.96
N TRP A 239 -18.95 15.22 3.68
CA TRP A 239 -20.02 14.23 3.59
C TRP A 239 -20.66 13.93 4.95
N PHE A 240 -19.86 13.89 6.02
CA PHE A 240 -20.37 13.71 7.37
C PHE A 240 -21.30 14.86 7.76
N SER A 241 -20.93 16.13 7.52
CA SER A 241 -21.78 17.27 7.85
C SER A 241 -23.10 17.28 7.06
N GLN A 242 -23.08 16.84 5.80
CA GLN A 242 -24.27 16.75 4.95
C GLN A 242 -25.22 15.59 5.33
N TYR A 243 -24.71 14.52 5.94
CA TYR A 243 -25.49 13.32 6.26
C TYR A 243 -25.70 13.06 7.76
N ALA A 244 -25.08 13.87 8.63
CA ALA A 244 -25.28 13.85 10.07
C ALA A 244 -26.69 14.31 10.47
N ARG A 245 -27.68 13.42 10.36
CA ARG A 245 -28.96 13.58 11.05
C ARG A 245 -28.69 13.53 12.56
N PRO A 246 -29.15 14.49 13.38
CA PRO A 246 -28.88 14.52 14.84
C PRO A 246 -29.44 13.36 15.66
N THR A 247 -30.08 12.38 15.04
CA THR A 247 -30.88 11.34 15.70
C THR A 247 -30.68 9.97 15.04
N LEU A 248 -29.49 9.40 15.19
CA LEU A 248 -29.31 7.95 15.07
C LEU A 248 -28.88 7.41 16.43
N GLY A 249 -29.79 6.65 17.08
CA GLY A 249 -29.54 5.98 18.35
C GLY A 249 -28.49 4.87 18.24
N GLY A 250 -28.54 3.86 19.12
CA GLY A 250 -27.46 2.87 19.34
C GLY A 250 -26.89 2.10 18.13
N LEU A 251 -27.43 2.27 16.92
CA LEU A 251 -26.85 1.78 15.67
C LEU A 251 -25.58 2.55 15.26
N THR A 252 -25.47 3.87 15.55
CA THR A 252 -24.24 4.65 15.28
C THR A 252 -23.03 4.08 16.00
N SER A 253 -23.19 3.68 17.27
CA SER A 253 -22.14 3.02 18.05
C SER A 253 -21.59 1.77 17.36
N LYS A 254 -22.47 0.94 16.77
CA LYS A 254 -22.06 -0.28 16.03
C LYS A 254 -21.31 0.03 14.74
N VAL A 255 -21.72 1.06 14.00
CA VAL A 255 -21.04 1.49 12.75
C VAL A 255 -19.70 2.15 13.05
N ILE A 256 -19.62 3.00 14.09
CA ILE A 256 -18.37 3.61 14.57
C ILE A 256 -17.41 2.53 15.06
N MET A 257 -17.90 1.52 15.78
CA MET A 257 -17.09 0.37 16.20
C MET A 257 -16.56 -0.42 15.00
N LEU A 258 -17.40 -0.74 14.01
CA LEU A 258 -16.99 -1.50 12.83
C LEU A 258 -15.96 -0.71 11.98
N GLY A 259 -16.19 0.59 11.78
CA GLY A 259 -15.25 1.47 11.09
C GLY A 259 -13.93 1.64 11.85
N GLY A 260 -13.98 1.76 13.17
CA GLY A 260 -12.78 1.80 14.03
C GLY A 260 -11.98 0.50 13.97
N THR A 261 -12.64 -0.66 13.95
CA THR A 261 -11.98 -1.96 13.76
C THR A 261 -11.36 -2.11 12.37
N PHE A 262 -12.05 -1.67 11.31
CA PHE A 262 -11.50 -1.69 9.95
C PHE A 262 -10.28 -0.76 9.82
N PHE A 263 -10.36 0.44 10.39
CA PHE A 263 -9.26 1.40 10.41
C PHE A 263 -8.05 0.84 11.17
N LEU A 264 -8.24 0.31 12.38
CA LEU A 264 -7.18 -0.37 13.14
C LEU A 264 -6.56 -1.54 12.36
N ALA A 265 -7.38 -2.35 11.66
CA ALA A 265 -6.87 -3.45 10.84
C ALA A 265 -6.05 -2.95 9.64
N SER A 266 -6.46 -1.85 9.00
CA SER A 266 -5.75 -1.22 7.88
C SER A 266 -4.41 -0.63 8.32
N GLU A 267 -4.40 0.14 9.42
CA GLU A 267 -3.17 0.73 9.99
C GLU A 267 -2.18 -0.36 10.44
N ILE A 268 -2.66 -1.47 11.03
CA ILE A 268 -1.81 -2.61 11.38
C ILE A 268 -1.25 -3.29 10.12
N LEU A 269 -2.06 -3.46 9.06
CA LEU A 269 -1.60 -4.07 7.81
C LEU A 269 -0.53 -3.20 7.13
N GLU A 270 -0.78 -1.90 7.00
CA GLU A 270 0.17 -0.96 6.37
C GLU A 270 1.45 -0.81 7.20
N LEU A 271 1.36 -0.83 8.53
CA LEU A 271 2.53 -0.87 9.42
C LEU A 271 3.32 -2.18 9.26
N VAL A 272 2.66 -3.34 9.15
CA VAL A 272 3.33 -4.62 8.89
C VAL A 272 4.01 -4.64 7.52
N GLU A 273 3.37 -4.10 6.47
CA GLU A 273 3.94 -4.07 5.12
C GLU A 273 5.13 -3.11 5.00
N ASN A 274 5.09 -1.96 5.70
CA ASN A 274 6.11 -0.90 5.54
C ASN A 274 7.21 -0.93 6.61
N VAL A 275 6.94 -1.40 7.84
CA VAL A 275 7.97 -1.65 8.88
C VAL A 275 8.58 -3.04 8.72
N GLY A 276 7.84 -4.01 8.20
CA GLY A 276 8.35 -5.34 7.82
C GLY A 276 9.37 -5.33 6.67
N ALA A 277 9.67 -4.15 6.10
CA ALA A 277 10.78 -3.94 5.18
C ALA A 277 12.17 -4.13 5.84
N ILE A 278 12.26 -4.19 7.17
CA ILE A 278 13.50 -4.47 7.93
C ILE A 278 13.43 -5.86 8.57
N SER A 279 13.46 -6.90 7.73
CA SER A 279 14.02 -8.24 8.04
C SER A 279 13.95 -9.14 6.80
N ASP A 280 14.80 -10.17 6.74
CA ASP A 280 14.89 -11.13 5.61
C ASP A 280 13.68 -12.08 5.47
N LEU A 281 12.47 -11.53 5.42
CA LEU A 281 11.29 -12.26 4.94
C LEU A 281 11.38 -12.44 3.42
N SER A 282 12.23 -13.39 3.04
CA SER A 282 12.33 -14.09 1.76
C SER A 282 11.05 -13.93 0.92
N GLY A 283 11.18 -13.56 -0.36
CA GLY A 283 10.06 -13.19 -1.24
C GLY A 283 8.88 -14.17 -1.33
N LYS A 284 9.05 -15.41 -0.85
CA LYS A 284 7.95 -16.35 -0.56
C LYS A 284 6.91 -15.80 0.45
N ALA A 285 7.33 -15.11 1.51
CA ALA A 285 6.43 -14.52 2.50
C ALA A 285 5.61 -13.37 1.90
N ARG A 286 6.25 -12.50 1.10
CA ARG A 286 5.56 -11.46 0.33
C ARG A 286 4.54 -12.04 -0.64
N LEU A 287 4.89 -13.12 -1.36
CA LEU A 287 3.95 -13.82 -2.25
C LEU A 287 2.76 -14.43 -1.48
N PHE A 288 3.01 -14.97 -0.28
CA PHE A 288 1.97 -15.52 0.60
C PHE A 288 0.99 -14.47 1.13
N LEU A 289 1.43 -13.21 1.32
CA LEU A 289 0.56 -12.09 1.73
C LEU A 289 -0.21 -11.49 0.55
N VAL A 290 0.44 -11.29 -0.60
CA VAL A 290 -0.18 -10.62 -1.77
C VAL A 290 -1.24 -11.50 -2.46
N LEU A 291 -1.05 -12.83 -2.49
CA LEU A 291 -1.94 -13.72 -3.23
C LEU A 291 -3.37 -13.82 -2.64
N PRO A 292 -3.59 -13.94 -1.32
CA PRO A 292 -4.93 -13.87 -0.73
C PRO A 292 -5.62 -12.54 -0.96
N VAL A 293 -4.90 -11.41 -0.86
CA VAL A 293 -5.46 -10.06 -1.09
C VAL A 293 -5.96 -9.92 -2.53
N ALA A 294 -5.15 -10.29 -3.51
CA ALA A 294 -5.55 -10.24 -4.93
C ALA A 294 -6.77 -11.14 -5.25
N LEU A 295 -6.93 -12.28 -4.57
CA LEU A 295 -8.11 -13.14 -4.71
C LEU A 295 -9.36 -12.51 -4.08
N LEU A 296 -9.23 -11.84 -2.94
CA LEU A 296 -10.31 -11.11 -2.29
C LEU A 296 -10.77 -9.92 -3.15
N ASP A 297 -9.84 -9.14 -3.69
CA ASP A 297 -10.15 -8.01 -4.58
C ASP A 297 -10.89 -8.47 -5.84
N ALA A 298 -10.42 -9.55 -6.49
CA ALA A 298 -11.10 -10.14 -7.64
C ALA A 298 -12.52 -10.62 -7.28
N PHE A 299 -12.70 -11.25 -6.12
CA PHE A 299 -14.01 -11.67 -5.62
C PHE A 299 -14.94 -10.47 -5.37
N PHE A 300 -14.46 -9.41 -4.71
CA PHE A 300 -15.24 -8.20 -4.45
C PHE A 300 -15.67 -7.52 -5.75
N ILE A 301 -14.77 -7.39 -6.74
CA ILE A 301 -15.09 -6.82 -8.05
C ILE A 301 -16.22 -7.63 -8.73
N ILE A 302 -16.09 -8.95 -8.80
CA ILE A 302 -17.11 -9.83 -9.40
C ILE A 302 -18.45 -9.70 -8.65
N TRP A 303 -18.43 -9.67 -7.32
CA TRP A 303 -19.64 -9.53 -6.50
C TRP A 303 -20.34 -8.18 -6.70
N ILE A 304 -19.58 -7.08 -6.77
CA ILE A 304 -20.11 -5.73 -6.99
C ILE A 304 -20.78 -5.66 -8.37
N PHE A 305 -20.09 -6.05 -9.45
CA PHE A 305 -20.68 -6.03 -10.80
C PHE A 305 -21.89 -6.97 -10.92
N THR A 306 -21.85 -8.16 -10.30
CA THR A 306 -22.99 -9.10 -10.32
C THR A 306 -24.22 -8.51 -9.61
N SER A 307 -24.02 -7.87 -8.45
CA SER A 307 -25.09 -7.24 -7.67
C SER A 307 -25.67 -6.01 -8.39
N LEU A 308 -24.79 -5.22 -9.01
CA LEU A 308 -25.13 -4.02 -9.76
C LEU A 308 -25.93 -4.34 -11.02
N SER A 309 -25.55 -5.37 -11.79
CA SER A 309 -26.32 -5.87 -12.94
C SER A 309 -27.73 -6.29 -12.54
N LYS A 310 -27.88 -7.10 -11.49
CA LYS A 310 -29.19 -7.50 -10.96
C LYS A 310 -30.06 -6.31 -10.54
N THR A 311 -29.44 -5.26 -10.00
CA THR A 311 -30.14 -4.03 -9.62
C THR A 311 -30.56 -3.23 -10.85
N LEU A 312 -29.71 -3.11 -11.87
CA LEU A 312 -30.05 -2.47 -13.15
C LEU A 312 -31.23 -3.16 -13.84
N ASP A 313 -31.24 -4.50 -13.90
CA ASP A 313 -32.34 -5.28 -14.48
C ASP A 313 -33.67 -5.03 -13.73
N LYS A 314 -33.65 -5.09 -12.39
CA LYS A 314 -34.83 -4.77 -11.55
C LYS A 314 -35.32 -3.34 -11.77
N LEU A 315 -34.43 -2.35 -11.88
CA LEU A 315 -34.78 -0.94 -12.12
C LEU A 315 -35.31 -0.70 -13.53
N GLN A 316 -34.79 -1.41 -14.54
CA GLN A 316 -35.23 -1.34 -15.92
C GLN A 316 -36.64 -1.93 -16.08
N ALA A 317 -36.90 -3.07 -15.45
CA ALA A 317 -38.23 -3.69 -15.40
C ALA A 317 -39.27 -2.78 -14.73
N ARG A 318 -38.93 -2.13 -13.60
CA ARG A 318 -39.82 -1.19 -12.88
C ARG A 318 -39.84 0.24 -13.47
N ARG A 319 -39.21 0.50 -14.63
CA ARG A 319 -39.17 1.80 -15.34
C ARG A 319 -38.72 3.01 -14.50
N LEU A 320 -37.86 2.80 -13.49
CA LEU A 320 -37.38 3.87 -12.61
C LEU A 320 -36.23 4.66 -13.25
N MET A 321 -36.53 5.41 -14.31
CA MET A 321 -35.56 6.02 -15.24
C MET A 321 -34.49 6.87 -14.55
N VAL A 322 -34.84 7.68 -13.54
CA VAL A 322 -33.89 8.53 -12.80
C VAL A 322 -32.88 7.70 -12.00
N LYS A 323 -33.35 6.68 -11.27
CA LYS A 323 -32.48 5.79 -10.49
C LYS A 323 -31.62 4.93 -11.41
N LEU A 324 -32.19 4.43 -12.51
CA LEU A 324 -31.49 3.66 -13.54
C LEU A 324 -30.35 4.45 -14.20
N ASP A 325 -30.53 5.74 -14.50
CA ASP A 325 -29.47 6.59 -15.07
C ASP A 325 -28.28 6.77 -14.10
N ILE A 326 -28.56 7.02 -12.81
CA ILE A 326 -27.52 7.13 -11.76
C ILE A 326 -26.72 5.82 -11.65
N TYR A 327 -27.41 4.67 -11.57
CA TYR A 327 -26.75 3.36 -11.45
C TYR A 327 -25.97 2.97 -12.72
N ARG A 328 -26.43 3.34 -13.91
CA ARG A 328 -25.67 3.16 -15.17
C ARG A 328 -24.40 4.00 -15.18
N LYS A 329 -24.46 5.27 -14.77
CA LYS A 329 -23.28 6.15 -14.65
C LYS A 329 -22.27 5.61 -13.63
N PHE A 330 -22.74 5.09 -12.50
CA PHE A 330 -21.90 4.41 -11.50
C PHE A 330 -21.24 3.14 -12.06
N THR A 331 -21.98 2.29 -12.78
CA THR A 331 -21.43 1.10 -13.45
C THR A 331 -20.33 1.46 -14.45
N ASN A 332 -20.57 2.49 -15.27
CA ASN A 332 -19.60 2.95 -16.26
C ASN A 332 -18.34 3.52 -15.60
N ALA A 333 -18.48 4.30 -14.52
CA ALA A 333 -17.34 4.83 -13.76
C ALA A 333 -16.49 3.71 -13.13
N LEU A 334 -17.15 2.70 -12.54
CA LEU A 334 -16.48 1.53 -11.97
C LEU A 334 -15.75 0.71 -13.05
N ALA A 335 -16.37 0.51 -14.22
CA ALA A 335 -15.76 -0.20 -15.34
C ALA A 335 -14.51 0.54 -15.88
N VAL A 336 -14.58 1.87 -16.01
CA VAL A 336 -13.41 2.69 -16.40
C VAL A 336 -12.30 2.58 -15.36
N ALA A 337 -12.61 2.63 -14.06
CA ALA A 337 -11.62 2.47 -13.00
C ALA A 337 -10.90 1.11 -13.04
N VAL A 338 -11.62 0.02 -13.35
CA VAL A 338 -11.04 -1.32 -13.53
C VAL A 338 -10.18 -1.44 -14.79
N ILE A 339 -10.57 -0.81 -15.91
CA ILE A 339 -9.73 -0.78 -17.12
C ILE A 339 -8.43 0.00 -16.84
N VAL A 340 -8.53 1.13 -16.14
CA VAL A 340 -7.40 1.97 -15.75
C VAL A 340 -6.46 1.24 -14.76
N SER A 341 -6.99 0.50 -13.78
CA SER A 341 -6.15 -0.27 -12.86
C SER A 341 -5.42 -1.42 -13.54
N VAL A 342 -6.06 -2.17 -14.44
CA VAL A 342 -5.40 -3.24 -15.23
C VAL A 342 -4.29 -2.66 -16.10
N GLY A 343 -4.54 -1.54 -16.78
CA GLY A 343 -3.52 -0.84 -17.58
C GLY A 343 -2.33 -0.37 -16.74
N TRP A 344 -2.58 0.13 -15.52
CA TRP A 344 -1.53 0.52 -14.60
C TRP A 344 -0.71 -0.67 -14.08
N THR A 345 -1.36 -1.79 -13.71
CA THR A 345 -0.66 -3.01 -13.30
C THR A 345 0.25 -3.53 -14.41
N CYS A 346 -0.18 -3.48 -15.68
CA CYS A 346 0.68 -3.81 -16.82
C CYS A 346 1.89 -2.86 -16.94
N TYR A 347 1.69 -1.56 -16.74
CA TYR A 347 2.79 -0.57 -16.72
C TYR A 347 3.74 -0.79 -15.53
N GLU A 348 3.23 -1.09 -14.34
CA GLU A 348 4.03 -1.36 -13.14
C GLU A 348 4.89 -2.62 -13.32
N LEU A 349 4.32 -3.68 -13.89
CA LEU A 349 5.06 -4.90 -14.24
C LEU A 349 6.15 -4.62 -15.28
N TYR A 350 5.83 -3.87 -16.34
CA TYR A 350 6.81 -3.44 -17.34
C TYR A 350 7.96 -2.67 -16.69
N PHE A 351 7.65 -1.61 -15.93
CA PHE A 351 8.63 -0.74 -15.29
C PHE A 351 9.52 -1.48 -14.28
N LYS A 352 8.97 -2.45 -13.53
CA LYS A 352 9.74 -3.33 -12.62
C LYS A 352 10.57 -4.38 -13.35
N SER A 353 10.14 -4.84 -14.52
CA SER A 353 10.86 -5.86 -15.31
C SER A 353 12.04 -5.29 -16.09
N SER A 354 12.00 -4.01 -16.45
CA SER A 354 13.14 -3.27 -16.99
C SER A 354 14.06 -2.79 -15.87
N ASP A 355 15.38 -3.02 -15.97
CA ASP A 355 16.38 -2.57 -14.98
C ASP A 355 16.36 -1.03 -14.73
N VAL A 356 15.72 -0.29 -15.64
CA VAL A 356 15.28 1.11 -15.54
C VAL A 356 14.60 1.46 -14.21
N PHE A 357 14.01 0.50 -13.48
CA PHE A 357 13.48 0.72 -12.13
C PHE A 357 14.49 1.38 -11.18
N ASN A 358 15.74 0.90 -11.17
CA ASN A 358 16.77 1.44 -10.30
C ASN A 358 17.39 2.73 -10.87
N GLU A 359 17.57 2.83 -12.19
CA GLU A 359 18.06 4.07 -12.83
C GLU A 359 17.08 5.24 -12.59
N ARG A 360 15.77 4.98 -12.67
CA ARG A 360 14.70 5.99 -12.52
C ARG A 360 14.00 5.97 -11.17
N TRP A 361 14.70 5.52 -10.13
CA TRP A 361 14.24 5.44 -8.74
C TRP A 361 13.52 6.70 -8.23
N GLN A 362 13.94 7.88 -8.65
CA GLN A 362 13.31 9.16 -8.29
C GLN A 362 11.83 9.28 -8.70
N ARG A 363 11.37 8.45 -9.63
CA ARG A 363 9.97 8.36 -10.06
C ARG A 363 9.23 7.15 -9.50
N ALA A 364 9.90 6.27 -8.76
CA ALA A 364 9.31 5.03 -8.25
C ALA A 364 8.13 5.28 -7.29
N TRP A 365 8.14 6.41 -6.56
CA TRP A 365 7.03 6.83 -5.68
C TRP A 365 5.70 7.08 -6.42
N ILE A 366 5.73 7.30 -7.74
CA ILE A 366 4.51 7.46 -8.55
C ILE A 366 3.70 6.15 -8.57
N ILE A 367 4.36 4.99 -8.44
CA ILE A 367 3.73 3.67 -8.43
C ILE A 367 2.70 3.54 -7.30
N PRO A 368 3.05 3.68 -6.00
CA PRO A 368 2.06 3.69 -4.91
C PRO A 368 1.15 4.93 -4.96
N ALA A 369 1.64 6.09 -5.38
CA ALA A 369 0.84 7.32 -5.40
C ALA A 369 -0.36 7.24 -6.36
N PHE A 370 -0.19 6.60 -7.53
CA PHE A 370 -1.27 6.40 -8.49
C PHE A 370 -2.48 5.68 -7.89
N TRP A 371 -2.25 4.62 -7.12
CA TRP A 371 -3.31 3.83 -6.49
C TRP A 371 -4.17 4.68 -5.54
N GLN A 372 -3.53 5.57 -4.77
CA GLN A 372 -4.22 6.51 -3.89
C GLN A 372 -5.02 7.57 -4.68
N VAL A 373 -4.46 8.11 -5.77
CA VAL A 373 -5.18 9.06 -6.65
C VAL A 373 -6.39 8.40 -7.32
N LEU A 374 -6.24 7.15 -7.81
CA LEU A 374 -7.32 6.40 -8.44
C LEU A 374 -8.45 6.12 -7.44
N SER A 375 -8.11 5.68 -6.21
CA SER A 375 -9.06 5.46 -5.12
C SER A 375 -9.82 6.75 -4.75
N PHE A 376 -9.10 7.85 -4.52
CA PHE A 376 -9.70 9.15 -4.20
C PHE A 376 -10.57 9.70 -5.34
N SER A 377 -10.15 9.52 -6.60
CA SER A 377 -10.92 9.92 -7.78
C SER A 377 -12.22 9.11 -7.90
N LEU A 378 -12.16 7.79 -7.72
CA LEU A 378 -13.34 6.92 -7.70
C LEU A 378 -14.29 7.31 -6.57
N LEU A 379 -13.78 7.55 -5.36
CA LEU A 379 -14.56 8.03 -4.22
C LEU A 379 -15.25 9.37 -4.54
N CYS A 380 -14.53 10.35 -5.10
CA CYS A 380 -15.12 11.62 -5.55
C CYS A 380 -16.25 11.43 -6.58
N VAL A 381 -16.09 10.53 -7.54
CA VAL A 381 -17.15 10.21 -8.53
C VAL A 381 -18.35 9.54 -7.87
N ILE A 382 -18.14 8.61 -6.94
CA ILE A 382 -19.22 7.97 -6.17
C ILE A 382 -19.97 9.02 -5.35
N CYS A 383 -19.25 9.84 -4.59
CA CYS A 383 -19.79 10.99 -3.86
C CYS A 383 -20.64 11.91 -4.75
N ALA A 384 -20.15 12.27 -5.94
CA ALA A 384 -20.91 13.12 -6.87
C ALA A 384 -22.17 12.44 -7.43
N LEU A 385 -22.11 11.15 -7.74
CA LEU A 385 -23.25 10.38 -8.27
C LEU A 385 -24.32 10.08 -7.22
N TRP A 386 -23.90 9.90 -5.97
CA TRP A 386 -24.78 9.61 -4.82
C TRP A 386 -25.15 10.88 -4.02
N ALA A 387 -24.77 12.06 -4.53
CA ALA A 387 -25.11 13.33 -3.90
C ALA A 387 -26.64 13.50 -3.79
N PRO A 388 -27.15 14.01 -2.65
CA PRO A 388 -28.58 14.22 -2.46
C PRO A 388 -29.08 15.29 -3.43
N SER A 389 -29.61 14.85 -4.57
CA SER A 389 -30.35 15.71 -5.48
C SER A 389 -31.60 16.25 -4.78
N GLN A 390 -32.04 17.46 -5.15
CA GLN A 390 -33.28 18.07 -4.62
C GLN A 390 -34.50 17.13 -4.75
N ASN A 391 -34.54 16.29 -5.80
CA ASN A 391 -35.61 15.31 -6.00
C ASN A 391 -35.51 14.09 -5.07
N SER A 392 -34.31 13.61 -4.71
CA SER A 392 -34.17 12.36 -3.92
C SER A 392 -34.64 12.50 -2.46
N MET A 393 -34.55 13.70 -1.87
CA MET A 393 -35.19 13.97 -0.57
C MET A 393 -36.71 13.80 -0.65
N ARG A 394 -37.35 14.25 -1.74
CA ARG A 394 -38.80 14.15 -1.92
C ARG A 394 -39.28 12.69 -2.05
N TYR A 395 -38.46 11.81 -2.62
CA TYR A 395 -38.76 10.37 -2.70
C TYR A 395 -38.53 9.64 -1.37
N ALA A 396 -37.50 10.01 -0.59
CA ALA A 396 -37.26 9.41 0.73
C ALA A 396 -38.36 9.71 1.77
N TYR A 397 -39.19 10.74 1.52
CA TYR A 397 -40.39 11.04 2.31
C TYR A 397 -41.70 10.50 1.68
N SER A 398 -41.63 9.84 0.52
CA SER A 398 -42.77 9.12 -0.08
C SER A 398 -42.64 7.59 0.02
N ASP A 399 -41.72 7.11 0.86
CA ASP A 399 -41.24 5.72 0.84
C ASP A 399 -42.10 4.74 1.67
N ASP A 400 -43.32 5.12 2.05
CA ASP A 400 -44.38 4.16 2.47
C ASP A 400 -44.75 3.17 1.33
N ALA A 401 -44.24 3.40 0.11
CA ALA A 401 -44.39 2.51 -1.05
C ALA A 401 -43.24 1.50 -1.23
N SER A 402 -42.23 1.48 -0.34
CA SER A 402 -41.08 0.55 -0.47
C SER A 402 -41.13 -0.68 0.45
N GLU A 403 -41.97 -0.70 1.50
CA GLU A 403 -42.09 -1.87 2.39
C GLU A 403 -42.64 -3.15 1.70
N ASP A 404 -43.17 -3.03 0.48
CA ASP A 404 -43.56 -4.18 -0.36
C ASP A 404 -42.39 -4.78 -1.18
N PHE A 405 -41.20 -4.15 -1.25
CA PHE A 405 -40.11 -4.64 -2.10
C PHE A 405 -39.45 -5.96 -1.62
N ASP A 406 -39.58 -6.31 -0.33
CA ASP A 406 -38.98 -7.53 0.26
C ASP A 406 -40.00 -8.64 0.61
N ARG A 407 -41.32 -8.36 0.54
CA ARG A 407 -42.36 -9.33 0.97
C ARG A 407 -42.68 -10.42 -0.06
N GLU A 408 -42.61 -10.12 -1.36
CA GLU A 408 -43.04 -11.08 -2.41
C GLU A 408 -42.10 -12.29 -2.54
N ASP A 409 -40.78 -12.12 -2.36
CA ASP A 409 -39.79 -13.21 -2.50
C ASP A 409 -39.84 -14.23 -1.34
N THR A 410 -40.52 -13.93 -0.23
CA THR A 410 -40.62 -14.84 0.95
C THR A 410 -41.91 -15.66 1.03
N LEU A 411 -42.96 -15.29 0.28
CA LEU A 411 -44.30 -15.88 0.40
C LEU A 411 -44.53 -17.14 -0.45
N SER A 412 -43.56 -17.53 -1.29
CA SER A 412 -43.65 -18.67 -2.21
C SER A 412 -43.29 -20.04 -1.62
N LEU A 413 -42.97 -20.12 -0.31
CA LEU A 413 -42.44 -21.33 0.34
C LEU A 413 -43.34 -21.98 1.41
N ILE A 414 -44.65 -21.68 1.43
CA ILE A 414 -45.61 -22.43 2.26
C ILE A 414 -46.36 -23.46 1.39
N LYS A 415 -45.91 -24.71 1.49
CA LYS A 415 -46.50 -25.88 0.82
C LYS A 415 -47.86 -26.24 1.45
N PRO A 416 -48.93 -26.46 0.66
CA PRO A 416 -50.23 -26.89 1.22
C PRO A 416 -50.16 -28.35 1.69
N GLY A 417 -50.63 -28.60 2.93
CA GLY A 417 -50.82 -29.94 3.51
C GLY A 417 -52.27 -30.45 3.38
N PRO A 418 -52.52 -31.77 3.48
CA PRO A 418 -53.77 -32.37 3.02
C PRO A 418 -54.92 -32.39 4.05
N ILE A 419 -56.15 -32.45 3.54
CA ILE A 419 -57.42 -32.53 4.28
C ILE A 419 -57.73 -33.97 4.72
N PRO A 420 -58.27 -34.16 5.94
CA PRO A 420 -59.23 -35.23 6.24
C PRO A 420 -60.64 -34.69 6.63
N PRO A 421 -61.71 -35.52 6.61
CA PRO A 421 -63.07 -35.02 6.37
C PRO A 421 -64.08 -35.11 7.54
N LYS A 422 -65.17 -34.31 7.43
CA LYS A 422 -66.50 -34.46 8.06
C LYS A 422 -66.58 -34.33 9.60
N ASP A 423 -67.69 -33.93 10.23
CA ASP A 423 -69.12 -33.83 9.85
C ASP A 423 -69.82 -32.62 10.53
N GLY A 424 -71.03 -32.23 10.08
CA GLY A 424 -72.04 -31.59 10.97
C GLY A 424 -72.67 -30.25 10.55
N ARG A 425 -73.98 -30.29 10.27
CA ARG A 425 -75.09 -29.27 10.36
C ARG A 425 -74.77 -27.88 10.99
N SER A 426 -75.40 -26.75 10.62
CA SER A 426 -76.64 -26.51 9.82
C SER A 426 -76.80 -25.04 9.35
N PHE A 427 -77.68 -24.83 8.36
CA PHE A 427 -78.24 -23.55 7.85
C PHE A 427 -79.20 -22.82 8.87
N PRO A 428 -79.86 -21.67 8.55
CA PRO A 428 -79.31 -20.34 8.17
C PRO A 428 -80.12 -19.12 8.74
N ALA A 429 -79.74 -17.90 8.31
CA ALA A 429 -80.59 -16.74 7.97
C ALA A 429 -81.52 -16.00 8.98
N SER A 430 -81.27 -14.69 9.09
CA SER A 430 -82.23 -13.54 9.04
C SER A 430 -81.35 -12.27 8.97
N LEU A 431 -81.47 -11.30 8.05
CA LEU A 431 -82.60 -10.56 7.46
C LEU A 431 -83.36 -9.69 8.45
N ASP A 432 -83.01 -8.39 8.51
CA ASP A 432 -83.92 -7.24 8.31
C ASP A 432 -83.18 -5.90 8.55
N THR A 433 -83.54 -4.69 8.09
CA THR A 433 -84.36 -4.14 6.97
C THR A 433 -84.67 -2.66 7.36
N LYS A 434 -84.69 -1.71 6.40
CA LYS A 434 -85.21 -0.30 6.50
C LYS A 434 -84.42 0.67 7.43
N THR A 435 -84.41 2.01 7.31
CA THR A 435 -85.04 3.05 6.42
C THR A 435 -84.22 4.37 6.58
N THR A 436 -84.33 5.51 5.86
CA THR A 436 -84.69 5.98 4.48
C THR A 436 -84.65 7.55 4.52
N ILE A 437 -84.96 8.27 3.42
CA ILE A 437 -85.18 9.75 3.31
C ILE A 437 -83.86 10.57 3.21
N SER A 438 -83.28 10.81 2.01
CA SER A 438 -83.65 11.78 0.93
C SER A 438 -83.38 13.25 1.30
N VAL A 439 -82.73 14.10 0.48
CA VAL A 439 -83.32 14.77 -0.72
C VAL A 439 -82.22 15.35 -1.64
N SER A 440 -82.36 15.08 -2.94
CA SER A 440 -82.01 15.77 -4.21
C SER A 440 -81.59 17.27 -4.17
N THR A 441 -80.91 17.94 -5.13
CA THR A 441 -80.65 17.83 -6.61
C THR A 441 -79.73 19.03 -7.03
N PRO A 442 -79.44 19.40 -8.32
CA PRO A 442 -79.30 18.67 -9.61
C PRO A 442 -78.07 19.10 -10.50
N ILE A 443 -77.82 18.41 -11.63
CA ILE A 443 -77.48 18.91 -13.02
C ILE A 443 -76.39 20.03 -13.14
N SER A 444 -75.29 19.99 -13.92
CA SER A 444 -74.85 19.39 -15.21
C SER A 444 -73.31 19.65 -15.36
N HIS A 445 -72.53 19.30 -16.40
CA HIS A 445 -72.78 18.89 -17.79
C HIS A 445 -71.65 17.98 -18.31
N ASP A 446 -71.90 17.30 -19.44
CA ASP A 446 -71.07 16.27 -20.10
C ASP A 446 -70.14 16.81 -21.21
N GLY A 447 -69.22 15.97 -21.72
CA GLY A 447 -68.34 16.18 -22.89
C GLY A 447 -66.99 16.85 -22.54
N MET A 448 -65.80 16.27 -22.71
CA MET A 448 -65.21 15.42 -23.76
C MET A 448 -65.00 16.11 -25.13
N GLU A 449 -63.78 15.94 -25.65
CA GLU A 449 -63.39 15.77 -27.07
C GLU A 449 -62.45 16.82 -27.72
N VAL A 450 -61.65 16.31 -28.65
CA VAL A 450 -60.80 16.93 -29.69
C VAL A 450 -59.45 17.55 -29.31
N GLU A 451 -58.45 16.71 -29.57
CA GLU A 451 -57.03 16.96 -29.86
C GLU A 451 -56.80 17.79 -31.14
N ASP A 452 -55.99 18.87 -31.10
CA ASP A 452 -55.18 19.26 -32.27
C ASP A 452 -53.86 20.02 -31.97
N LYS A 453 -52.83 19.60 -32.73
CA LYS A 453 -51.59 20.30 -33.18
C LYS A 453 -50.90 21.41 -32.36
N ARG A 454 -49.64 21.10 -32.03
CA ARG A 454 -48.40 21.77 -32.54
C ARG A 454 -48.16 23.25 -32.18
N GLU A 455 -47.21 23.46 -31.26
CA GLU A 455 -45.89 24.08 -31.55
C GLU A 455 -44.82 23.57 -30.57
#